data_AF-A0AAD7X7D0-F1
#
_entry.id   AF-A0AAD7X7D0-F1
#
_cell.length_a   1.000
_cell.length_b   1.000
_cell.length_c   1.000
_cell.angle_alpha   90.00
_cell.angle_beta   90.00
_cell.angle_gamma   90.00
#
_symmetry.space_group_name_H-M   'P 1'
#
loop_
_entity.id
_entity.type
_entity.pdbx_description
1 polymer ?
#
loop_
_entity_poly.entity_id
_entity_poly.type
_entity_poly.pdbx_seq_one_letter_code
_entity_poly.pdbx_strand_id
1 'polypeptide(L)'
;MNAVATRENNGPHPFRDLEKILDALSAVDDSREFSRRCRAAGVKPLFHPFWEQLPFVNIFYSITPDVLHQLYQGVVKHLISWVQAAYGAEEIDARCSRMPPNHNLRHFGKGISKMSRVTGGEHQDICRILLGLVAGMPLTGGVSPLRLVQATRALLDFLYLAQYPVHTSHTLDLLDDARNRFHANKNVFRDLGIRSHFKLPKLHSFDHYRLSIELFGTTDNYDTQFSERLHIDFAKEAFRATNKKHEFSQMTVWLERREKIHRHTAYIQSRIDKGSLISSREPVVRPAKPRLSHVQLTRHPSVKGLEFEDAMVQYGATFFRDALTRFVAQTRHPDFTAAQVEHASAGIFFSFRKIAAFHKVKFWIEDESGLTIDDTNGPTDVAHAHPSRLGKHDKTIPGRFDTVLVKRSTDDGEQRSGVHRYQVAQLRLVFQLPEEAKNDLFPGHPSPPEYLAYIEHFTPFPRLPDPATGLYQSTYYVAAT
;
A
#
# COMPACT_ATOMS: atom_id res chain seq x y z
N MET A 1 19.50 -14.77 -19.20
CA MET A 1 19.75 -13.46 -18.55
C MET A 1 20.50 -12.57 -19.52
N ASN A 2 19.84 -11.46 -19.82
CA ASN A 2 20.01 -10.66 -21.05
C ASN A 2 21.27 -9.79 -21.08
N ALA A 3 22.01 -9.73 -19.96
CA ALA A 3 23.30 -9.09 -19.88
C ALA A 3 24.37 -9.99 -19.25
N VAL A 4 25.62 -9.55 -19.35
CA VAL A 4 26.80 -10.24 -18.82
C VAL A 4 26.86 -10.04 -17.30
N ALA A 5 26.38 -11.03 -16.55
CA ALA A 5 26.43 -11.05 -15.08
C ALA A 5 27.80 -11.50 -14.54
N THR A 6 28.92 -10.90 -14.99
CA THR A 6 30.26 -11.38 -14.60
C THR A 6 31.05 -10.48 -13.67
N ARG A 7 30.56 -9.32 -13.20
CA ARG A 7 31.32 -8.49 -12.25
C ARG A 7 30.42 -7.83 -11.21
N GLU A 8 30.91 -7.70 -9.98
CA GLU A 8 30.35 -6.87 -8.91
C GLU A 8 30.49 -5.37 -9.23
N ASN A 9 30.19 -5.01 -10.48
CA ASN A 9 30.30 -3.64 -10.95
C ASN A 9 28.91 -3.03 -10.93
N ASN A 10 28.73 -1.88 -10.27
CA ASN A 10 27.46 -1.16 -10.22
C ASN A 10 27.22 -0.30 -11.47
N GLY A 11 27.94 -0.56 -12.57
CA GLY A 11 27.82 0.17 -13.83
C GLY A 11 26.70 -0.37 -14.72
N PRO A 12 26.37 0.33 -15.82
CA PRO A 12 25.36 -0.14 -16.76
C PRO A 12 25.74 -1.52 -17.31
N HIS A 13 24.77 -2.42 -17.34
CA HIS A 13 24.90 -3.76 -17.88
C HIS A 13 24.26 -3.79 -19.26
N PRO A 14 25.01 -3.49 -20.34
CA PRO A 14 24.45 -3.45 -21.68
C PRO A 14 23.89 -4.82 -22.06
N PHE A 15 22.86 -4.80 -22.90
CA PHE A 15 22.35 -6.01 -23.53
C PHE A 15 23.46 -6.71 -24.30
N ARG A 16 23.31 -8.03 -24.38
CA ARG A 16 24.22 -8.83 -25.18
C ARG A 16 24.12 -8.43 -26.65
N ASP A 17 25.27 -8.37 -27.28
CA ASP A 17 25.43 -8.10 -28.70
C ASP A 17 24.95 -9.33 -29.50
N LEU A 18 23.82 -9.18 -30.20
CA LEU A 18 23.19 -10.27 -30.94
C LEU A 18 24.06 -10.73 -32.11
N GLU A 19 24.73 -9.82 -32.81
CA GLU A 19 25.60 -10.16 -33.93
C GLU A 19 26.79 -11.01 -33.47
N LYS A 20 27.44 -10.61 -32.36
CA LYS A 20 28.51 -11.42 -31.75
C LYS A 20 28.03 -12.79 -31.30
N ILE A 21 26.77 -12.90 -30.88
CA ILE A 21 26.20 -14.19 -30.48
C ILE A 21 25.92 -15.05 -31.70
N LEU A 22 25.35 -14.51 -32.77
CA LEU A 22 25.12 -15.24 -34.02
C LEU A 22 26.45 -15.70 -34.65
N ASP A 23 27.50 -14.87 -34.62
CA ASP A 23 28.86 -15.27 -35.03
C ASP A 23 29.46 -16.37 -34.14
N ALA A 24 29.19 -16.33 -32.83
CA ALA A 24 29.62 -17.40 -31.94
C ALA A 24 28.86 -18.71 -32.21
N LEU A 25 27.57 -18.62 -32.59
CA LEU A 25 26.71 -19.76 -32.87
C LEU A 25 27.03 -20.42 -34.22
N SER A 26 27.49 -19.65 -35.22
CA SER A 26 27.89 -20.18 -36.53
C SER A 26 29.16 -21.03 -36.47
N ALA A 27 29.99 -20.90 -35.44
CA ALA A 27 31.22 -21.67 -35.24
C ALA A 27 30.99 -23.10 -34.74
N VAL A 28 29.78 -23.64 -34.87
CA VAL A 28 29.34 -24.90 -34.27
C VAL A 28 30.14 -26.13 -34.73
N ASP A 29 30.75 -26.04 -35.92
CA ASP A 29 31.52 -27.12 -36.54
C ASP A 29 32.85 -27.42 -35.81
N ASP A 30 33.38 -26.48 -35.01
CA ASP A 30 34.55 -26.71 -34.14
C ASP A 30 34.16 -26.56 -32.66
N SER A 31 34.04 -27.70 -31.97
CA SER A 31 33.61 -27.76 -30.57
C SER A 31 34.44 -26.89 -29.59
N ARG A 32 35.76 -26.77 -29.81
CA ARG A 32 36.63 -25.97 -28.94
C ARG A 32 36.47 -24.48 -29.24
N GLU A 33 36.41 -24.14 -30.51
CA GLU A 33 36.21 -22.76 -30.96
C GLU A 33 34.81 -22.24 -30.60
N PHE A 34 33.78 -23.04 -30.84
CA PHE A 34 32.40 -22.80 -30.44
C PHE A 34 32.29 -22.48 -28.95
N SER A 35 32.85 -23.35 -28.10
CA SER A 35 32.83 -23.15 -26.65
C SER A 35 33.56 -21.88 -26.21
N ARG A 36 34.67 -21.54 -26.88
CA ARG A 36 35.46 -20.33 -26.63
C ARG A 36 34.69 -19.06 -27.04
N ARG A 37 34.13 -19.04 -28.26
CA ARG A 37 33.36 -17.91 -28.79
C ARG A 37 32.07 -17.67 -28.02
N CYS A 38 31.31 -18.73 -27.70
CA CYS A 38 30.12 -18.60 -26.86
C CYS A 38 30.47 -18.01 -25.48
N ARG A 39 31.57 -18.46 -24.86
CA ARG A 39 32.04 -17.90 -23.57
C ARG A 39 32.45 -16.44 -23.69
N ALA A 40 33.12 -16.05 -24.78
CA ALA A 40 33.51 -14.66 -25.04
C ALA A 40 32.28 -13.75 -25.26
N ALA A 41 31.26 -14.23 -25.97
CA ALA A 41 29.95 -13.59 -26.11
C ALA A 41 29.08 -13.71 -24.83
N GLY A 42 29.57 -14.44 -23.83
CA GLY A 42 28.95 -14.67 -22.52
C GLY A 42 27.72 -15.57 -22.54
N VAL A 43 27.44 -16.27 -23.62
CA VAL A 43 26.30 -17.19 -23.76
C VAL A 43 26.73 -18.64 -23.49
N LYS A 44 25.75 -19.49 -23.18
CA LYS A 44 26.01 -20.93 -23.14
C LYS A 44 26.17 -21.44 -24.59
N PRO A 45 27.03 -22.43 -24.83
CA PRO A 45 27.12 -23.10 -26.12
C PRO A 45 25.81 -23.84 -26.39
N LEU A 46 24.92 -23.22 -27.17
CA LEU A 46 23.61 -23.75 -27.54
C LEU A 46 23.63 -24.13 -29.02
N PHE A 47 23.39 -25.40 -29.32
CA PHE A 47 23.31 -25.87 -30.71
C PHE A 47 21.98 -25.41 -31.32
N HIS A 48 22.03 -24.64 -32.42
CA HIS A 48 20.89 -24.09 -33.16
C HIS A 48 19.70 -23.66 -32.29
N PRO A 49 19.82 -22.57 -31.51
CA PRO A 49 18.71 -22.11 -30.71
C PRO A 49 17.52 -21.73 -31.62
N PHE A 50 16.29 -22.02 -31.18
CA PHE A 50 15.09 -21.83 -32.01
C PHE A 50 14.88 -20.41 -32.54
N TRP A 51 15.48 -19.41 -31.89
CA TRP A 51 15.39 -17.99 -32.24
C TRP A 51 16.49 -17.53 -33.20
N GLU A 52 17.47 -18.38 -33.54
CA GLU A 52 18.60 -18.04 -34.42
C GLU A 52 18.14 -17.50 -35.79
N GLN A 53 17.08 -18.07 -36.34
CA GLN A 53 16.57 -17.74 -37.67
C GLN A 53 15.47 -16.68 -37.65
N LEU A 54 15.28 -15.95 -36.55
CA LEU A 54 14.28 -14.90 -36.43
C LEU A 54 14.92 -13.51 -36.74
N PRO A 55 14.86 -13.01 -37.98
CA PRO A 55 15.67 -11.87 -38.42
C PRO A 55 15.28 -10.53 -37.77
N PHE A 56 14.08 -10.45 -37.20
CA PHE A 56 13.55 -9.23 -36.58
C PHE A 56 13.39 -9.35 -35.07
N VAL A 57 13.87 -10.45 -34.45
CA VAL A 57 13.69 -10.71 -33.02
C VAL A 57 15.04 -10.72 -32.32
N ASN A 58 15.24 -9.78 -31.42
CA ASN A 58 16.28 -9.90 -30.42
C ASN A 58 15.69 -10.60 -29.18
N ILE A 59 16.02 -11.88 -29.02
CA ILE A 59 15.53 -12.71 -27.91
C ILE A 59 15.87 -12.15 -26.53
N PHE A 60 16.94 -11.33 -26.43
CA PHE A 60 17.35 -10.72 -25.17
C PHE A 60 16.45 -9.54 -24.76
N TYR A 61 15.55 -9.07 -25.62
CA TYR A 61 14.47 -8.16 -25.24
C TYR A 61 13.18 -8.91 -24.85
N SER A 62 13.06 -10.19 -25.19
CA SER A 62 11.82 -10.96 -24.97
C SER A 62 11.60 -11.39 -23.52
N ILE A 63 12.61 -11.33 -22.66
CA ILE A 63 12.45 -11.64 -21.23
C ILE A 63 12.23 -10.33 -20.49
N THR A 64 10.96 -10.05 -20.17
CA THR A 64 10.56 -8.88 -19.41
C THR A 64 10.81 -9.08 -17.90
N PRO A 65 10.99 -7.98 -17.15
CA PRO A 65 10.99 -7.98 -15.70
C PRO A 65 9.65 -8.46 -15.14
N ASP A 66 9.67 -8.99 -13.92
CA ASP A 66 8.51 -9.59 -13.30
C ASP A 66 8.46 -9.20 -11.82
N VAL A 67 7.41 -8.46 -11.44
CA VAL A 67 7.32 -7.85 -10.11
C VAL A 67 7.21 -8.94 -9.04
N LEU A 68 6.40 -9.97 -9.30
CA LEU A 68 6.19 -11.05 -8.34
C LEU A 68 7.46 -11.85 -8.06
N HIS A 69 8.05 -12.44 -9.09
CA HIS A 69 9.14 -13.38 -8.93
C HIS A 69 10.48 -12.67 -8.76
N GLN A 70 10.70 -11.50 -9.35
CA GLN A 70 11.98 -10.80 -9.27
C GLN A 70 12.03 -9.82 -8.09
N LEU A 71 10.98 -9.02 -7.85
CA LEU A 71 10.96 -8.08 -6.73
C LEU A 71 10.48 -8.76 -5.44
N TYR A 72 9.21 -9.17 -5.35
CA TYR A 72 8.64 -9.70 -4.11
C TYR A 72 9.33 -11.00 -3.65
N GLN A 73 9.26 -12.07 -4.44
CA GLN A 73 9.87 -13.36 -4.13
C GLN A 73 11.40 -13.40 -4.38
N GLY A 74 11.96 -12.34 -4.95
CA GLY A 74 13.38 -12.22 -5.21
C GLY A 74 14.06 -11.34 -4.19
N VAL A 75 14.07 -10.02 -4.44
CA VAL A 75 14.86 -9.07 -3.66
C VAL A 75 14.21 -8.72 -2.32
N VAL A 76 12.89 -8.50 -2.27
CA VAL A 76 12.16 -8.16 -1.03
C VAL A 76 12.24 -9.29 -0.02
N LYS A 77 12.02 -10.54 -0.45
CA LYS A 77 12.21 -11.73 0.40
C LYS A 77 13.60 -11.73 1.07
N HIS A 78 14.64 -11.37 0.33
CA HIS A 78 15.97 -11.26 0.88
C HIS A 78 16.12 -10.06 1.82
N LEU A 79 15.59 -8.89 1.46
CA LEU A 79 15.61 -7.70 2.32
C LEU A 79 14.99 -7.99 3.69
N ILE A 80 13.83 -8.64 3.75
CA ILE A 80 13.17 -9.03 5.00
C ILE A 80 14.11 -9.88 5.86
N SER A 81 14.76 -10.88 5.25
CA SER A 81 15.75 -11.73 5.94
C SER A 81 16.97 -10.93 6.42
N TRP A 82 17.45 -9.95 5.66
CA TRP A 82 18.60 -9.14 6.06
C TRP A 82 18.26 -8.19 7.21
N VAL A 83 17.08 -7.58 7.18
CA VAL A 83 16.56 -6.73 8.26
C VAL A 83 16.41 -7.53 9.55
N GLN A 84 15.88 -8.75 9.48
CA GLN A 84 15.77 -9.66 10.63
C GLN A 84 17.13 -10.06 11.18
N ALA A 85 18.13 -10.29 10.31
CA ALA A 85 19.50 -10.58 10.75
C ALA A 85 20.18 -9.34 11.38
N ALA A 86 19.90 -8.14 10.88
CA ALA A 86 20.49 -6.90 11.37
C ALA A 86 19.98 -6.49 12.76
N TYR A 87 18.67 -6.62 12.99
CA TYR A 87 18.03 -6.13 14.21
C TYR A 87 17.55 -7.23 15.17
N GLY A 88 17.55 -8.48 14.74
CA GLY A 88 16.97 -9.60 15.49
C GLY A 88 15.50 -9.82 15.14
N ALA A 89 15.14 -11.07 14.89
CA ALA A 89 13.77 -11.46 14.54
C ALA A 89 12.76 -11.13 15.65
N GLU A 90 13.16 -11.25 16.92
CA GLU A 90 12.29 -10.98 18.07
C GLU A 90 11.86 -9.51 18.14
N GLU A 91 12.79 -8.58 17.92
CA GLU A 91 12.48 -7.15 17.93
C GLU A 91 11.59 -6.76 16.73
N ILE A 92 11.85 -7.30 15.54
CA ILE A 92 11.01 -7.07 14.37
C ILE A 92 9.58 -7.57 14.63
N ASP A 93 9.43 -8.78 15.18
CA ASP A 93 8.12 -9.34 15.52
C ASP A 93 7.42 -8.55 16.64
N ALA A 94 8.15 -8.06 17.63
CA ALA A 94 7.62 -7.22 18.69
C ALA A 94 7.07 -5.89 18.13
N ARG A 95 7.79 -5.25 17.20
CA ARG A 95 7.32 -4.05 16.50
C ARG A 95 6.10 -4.33 15.64
N CYS A 96 6.08 -5.43 14.88
CA CYS A 96 4.88 -5.85 14.14
C CYS A 96 3.65 -5.99 15.06
N SER A 97 3.83 -6.53 16.27
CA SER A 97 2.75 -6.71 17.23
C SER A 97 2.25 -5.39 17.81
N ARG A 98 3.16 -4.42 18.04
CA ARG A 98 2.86 -3.10 18.61
C ARG A 98 2.36 -2.08 17.59
N MET A 99 2.46 -2.36 16.29
CA MET A 99 1.90 -1.49 15.26
C MET A 99 0.41 -1.27 15.52
N PRO A 100 -0.07 -0.01 15.54
CA PRO A 100 -1.48 0.26 15.73
C PRO A 100 -2.28 -0.31 14.56
N PRO A 101 -3.48 -0.86 14.80
CA PRO A 101 -4.39 -1.23 13.72
C PRO A 101 -4.66 -0.02 12.83
N ASN A 102 -4.66 -0.24 11.52
CA ASN A 102 -4.94 0.80 10.54
C ASN A 102 -5.74 0.19 9.40
N HIS A 103 -6.65 0.96 8.81
CA HIS A 103 -7.41 0.50 7.66
C HIS A 103 -6.48 0.34 6.45
N ASN A 104 -6.67 -0.68 5.64
CA ASN A 104 -5.77 -1.02 4.51
C ASN A 104 -4.35 -1.52 4.87
N LEU A 105 -3.99 -1.59 6.16
CA LEU A 105 -2.76 -2.27 6.62
C LEU A 105 -3.09 -3.56 7.35
N ARG A 106 -2.47 -4.67 6.92
CA ARG A 106 -2.58 -5.94 7.62
C ARG A 106 -1.81 -5.88 8.94
N HIS A 107 -2.47 -6.27 10.03
CA HIS A 107 -1.83 -6.39 11.33
C HIS A 107 -1.13 -7.75 11.46
N PHE A 108 0.16 -7.72 11.80
CA PHE A 108 0.99 -8.92 12.01
C PHE A 108 1.24 -9.16 13.50
N GLY A 109 0.16 -9.42 14.26
CA GLY A 109 0.23 -9.56 15.72
C GLY A 109 1.16 -10.67 16.24
N LYS A 110 1.48 -11.67 15.41
CA LYS A 110 2.43 -12.76 15.70
C LYS A 110 3.81 -12.56 15.06
N GLY A 111 4.06 -11.38 14.48
CA GLY A 111 5.28 -11.10 13.73
C GLY A 111 5.30 -11.67 12.32
N ILE A 112 6.41 -11.45 11.64
CA ILE A 112 6.67 -11.86 10.25
C ILE A 112 7.79 -12.90 10.14
N SER A 113 8.57 -13.13 11.21
CA SER A 113 9.73 -14.04 11.17
C SER A 113 9.39 -15.51 10.98
N LYS A 114 8.26 -15.95 11.53
CA LYS A 114 7.81 -17.36 11.50
C LYS A 114 6.93 -17.69 10.29
N MET A 115 6.67 -16.73 9.41
CA MET A 115 5.84 -16.95 8.23
C MET A 115 6.55 -17.87 7.24
N SER A 116 5.86 -18.91 6.79
CA SER A 116 6.34 -19.82 5.76
C SER A 116 5.40 -19.79 4.57
N ARG A 117 5.94 -19.96 3.35
CA ARG A 117 5.16 -19.92 2.09
C ARG A 117 4.38 -18.61 1.91
N VAL A 118 5.04 -17.49 2.21
CA VAL A 118 4.51 -16.13 2.06
C VAL A 118 4.04 -15.91 0.61
N THR A 119 2.77 -15.54 0.48
CA THR A 119 2.13 -15.22 -0.81
C THR A 119 2.55 -13.85 -1.34
N GLY A 120 2.27 -13.55 -2.63
CA GLY A 120 2.53 -12.22 -3.19
C GLY A 120 1.81 -11.09 -2.43
N GLY A 121 0.53 -11.31 -2.08
CA GLY A 121 -0.24 -10.36 -1.28
C GLY A 121 0.31 -10.17 0.14
N GLU A 122 0.83 -11.22 0.77
CA GLU A 122 1.50 -11.09 2.07
C GLU A 122 2.82 -10.32 1.96
N HIS A 123 3.58 -10.51 0.89
CA HIS A 123 4.77 -9.69 0.64
C HIS A 123 4.42 -8.21 0.45
N GLN A 124 3.34 -7.89 -0.28
CA GLN A 124 2.81 -6.52 -0.41
C GLN A 124 2.48 -5.92 0.96
N ASP A 125 1.75 -6.66 1.78
CA ASP A 125 1.38 -6.23 3.13
C ASP A 125 2.60 -5.98 4.04
N ILE A 126 3.62 -6.83 3.95
CA ILE A 126 4.87 -6.64 4.71
C ILE A 126 5.61 -5.39 4.22
N CYS A 127 5.72 -5.18 2.89
CA CYS A 127 6.39 -4.01 2.33
C CYS A 127 5.79 -2.69 2.83
N ARG A 128 4.46 -2.61 2.95
CA ARG A 128 3.75 -1.41 3.44
C ARG A 128 4.16 -0.97 4.85
N ILE A 129 4.60 -1.91 5.69
CA ILE A 129 4.99 -1.62 7.08
C ILE A 129 6.50 -1.66 7.32
N LEU A 130 7.28 -2.29 6.43
CA LEU A 130 8.69 -2.62 6.67
C LEU A 130 9.54 -1.40 7.01
N LEU A 131 9.37 -0.28 6.31
CA LEU A 131 10.12 0.95 6.58
C LEU A 131 9.80 1.53 7.96
N GLY A 132 8.52 1.53 8.34
CA GLY A 132 8.08 1.96 9.67
C GLY A 132 8.60 1.06 10.79
N LEU A 133 8.74 -0.25 10.53
CA LEU A 133 9.35 -1.18 11.49
C LEU A 133 10.81 -0.85 11.75
N VAL A 134 11.59 -0.54 10.70
CA VAL A 134 13.05 -0.29 10.84
C VAL A 134 13.40 1.14 11.22
N ALA A 135 12.46 2.07 11.10
CA ALA A 135 12.68 3.47 11.45
C ALA A 135 13.08 3.63 12.92
N GLY A 136 14.14 4.40 13.18
CA GLY A 136 14.65 4.70 14.51
C GLY A 136 15.23 3.51 15.28
N MET A 137 15.51 2.37 14.63
CA MET A 137 16.18 1.24 15.29
C MET A 137 17.69 1.46 15.35
N PRO A 138 18.33 1.27 16.52
CA PRO A 138 19.79 1.21 16.59
C PRO A 138 20.30 -0.12 16.02
N LEU A 139 21.47 -0.10 15.38
CA LEU A 139 22.21 -1.33 15.09
C LEU A 139 23.10 -1.70 16.27
N THR A 140 23.41 -2.99 16.39
CA THR A 140 24.37 -3.50 17.37
C THR A 140 25.78 -2.97 17.07
N GLY A 141 26.60 -2.84 18.11
CA GLY A 141 28.00 -2.42 17.95
C GLY A 141 28.22 -0.95 17.57
N GLY A 142 27.20 -0.08 17.70
CA GLY A 142 27.34 1.36 17.46
C GLY A 142 27.41 1.76 15.98
N VAL A 143 27.13 0.83 15.06
CA VAL A 143 27.06 1.12 13.62
C VAL A 143 25.85 2.01 13.34
N SER A 144 26.00 3.00 12.45
CA SER A 144 24.87 3.85 12.06
C SER A 144 23.83 3.06 11.25
N PRO A 145 22.53 3.08 11.62
CA PRO A 145 21.45 2.43 10.88
C PRO A 145 21.11 3.13 9.55
N LEU A 146 21.66 4.33 9.32
CA LEU A 146 21.30 5.21 8.20
C LEU A 146 21.34 4.52 6.84
N ARG A 147 22.45 3.84 6.52
CA ARG A 147 22.61 3.15 5.22
C ARG A 147 21.63 1.99 5.07
N LEU A 148 21.30 1.29 6.15
CA LEU A 148 20.32 0.20 6.11
C LEU A 148 18.92 0.74 5.85
N VAL A 149 18.54 1.80 6.57
CA VAL A 149 17.24 2.47 6.38
C VAL A 149 17.13 3.02 4.96
N GLN A 150 18.17 3.69 4.45
CA GLN A 150 18.20 4.21 3.09
C GLN A 150 18.15 3.11 2.02
N ALA A 151 18.85 1.98 2.21
CA ALA A 151 18.74 0.83 1.32
C ALA A 151 17.33 0.22 1.34
N THR A 152 16.72 0.09 2.52
CA THR A 152 15.36 -0.43 2.69
C THR A 152 14.36 0.47 1.96
N ARG A 153 14.43 1.78 2.20
CA ARG A 153 13.59 2.79 1.53
C ARG A 153 13.78 2.74 0.02
N ALA A 154 15.02 2.78 -0.46
CA ALA A 154 15.30 2.80 -1.90
C ALA A 154 14.77 1.56 -2.62
N LEU A 155 14.81 0.38 -1.98
CA LEU A 155 14.20 -0.83 -2.53
C LEU A 155 12.68 -0.74 -2.60
N LEU A 156 12.04 -0.20 -1.56
CA LEU A 156 10.58 0.00 -1.52
C LEU A 156 10.14 1.06 -2.53
N ASP A 157 10.86 2.18 -2.66
CA ASP A 157 10.63 3.19 -3.68
C ASP A 157 10.68 2.58 -5.09
N PHE A 158 11.72 1.79 -5.37
CA PHE A 158 11.85 1.09 -6.66
C PHE A 158 10.67 0.14 -6.91
N LEU A 159 10.30 -0.65 -5.89
CA LEU A 159 9.17 -1.57 -5.96
C LEU A 159 7.86 -0.84 -6.28
N TYR A 160 7.56 0.28 -5.61
CA TYR A 160 6.33 1.02 -5.82
C TYR A 160 6.32 1.74 -7.17
N LEU A 161 7.42 2.39 -7.54
CA LEU A 161 7.56 3.06 -8.83
C LEU A 161 7.43 2.06 -9.99
N ALA A 162 8.03 0.88 -9.89
CA ALA A 162 7.94 -0.15 -10.93
C ALA A 162 6.49 -0.61 -11.20
N GLN A 163 5.58 -0.45 -10.24
CA GLN A 163 4.17 -0.86 -10.32
C GLN A 163 3.24 0.29 -10.71
N TYR A 164 3.77 1.47 -11.07
CA TYR A 164 2.90 2.57 -11.49
C TYR A 164 2.14 2.17 -12.77
N PRO A 165 0.82 2.42 -12.84
CA PRO A 165 0.02 2.09 -14.01
C PRO A 165 0.29 3.02 -15.21
N VAL A 166 0.97 4.14 -14.97
CA VAL A 166 1.38 5.11 -15.99
C VAL A 166 2.73 5.70 -15.60
N HIS A 167 3.61 5.85 -16.58
CA HIS A 167 4.93 6.46 -16.40
C HIS A 167 5.10 7.71 -17.26
N THR A 168 5.72 8.73 -16.69
CA THR A 168 6.35 9.85 -17.39
C THR A 168 7.87 9.70 -17.34
N SER A 169 8.60 10.44 -18.17
CA SER A 169 10.08 10.48 -18.12
C SER A 169 10.58 10.79 -16.71
N HIS A 170 9.91 11.72 -16.01
CA HIS A 170 10.24 12.06 -14.62
C HIS A 170 10.08 10.86 -13.67
N THR A 171 9.00 10.08 -13.77
CA THR A 171 8.82 8.89 -12.92
C THR A 171 9.82 7.77 -13.25
N LEU A 172 10.28 7.67 -14.50
CA LEU A 172 11.33 6.74 -14.89
C LEU A 172 12.69 7.15 -14.31
N ASP A 173 12.98 8.46 -14.29
CA ASP A 173 14.17 8.98 -13.62
C ASP A 173 14.13 8.72 -12.10
N LEU A 174 12.95 8.83 -11.46
CA LEU A 174 12.77 8.43 -10.06
C LEU A 174 13.01 6.94 -9.84
N LEU A 175 12.59 6.09 -10.78
CA LEU A 175 12.82 4.64 -10.72
C LEU A 175 14.33 4.32 -10.81
N ASP A 176 15.05 4.96 -11.74
CA ASP A 176 16.50 4.84 -11.86
C ASP A 176 17.23 5.38 -10.62
N ASP A 177 16.78 6.51 -10.06
CA ASP A 177 17.32 7.08 -8.82
C ASP A 177 17.13 6.11 -7.63
N ALA A 178 15.94 5.51 -7.47
CA ALA A 178 15.68 4.51 -6.44
C ALA A 178 16.64 3.30 -6.56
N ARG A 179 16.89 2.81 -7.78
CA ARG A 179 17.92 1.78 -8.02
C ARG A 179 19.30 2.27 -7.58
N ASN A 180 19.71 3.46 -8.00
CA ASN A 180 21.04 4.00 -7.69
C ASN A 180 21.25 4.18 -6.18
N ARG A 181 20.25 4.72 -5.46
CA ARG A 181 20.25 4.84 -4.00
C ARG A 181 20.36 3.49 -3.31
N PHE A 182 19.68 2.45 -3.82
CA PHE A 182 19.82 1.10 -3.28
C PHE A 182 21.25 0.58 -3.46
N HIS A 183 21.83 0.73 -4.65
CA HIS A 183 23.20 0.27 -4.94
C HIS A 183 24.27 1.00 -4.14
N ALA A 184 24.09 2.30 -3.87
CA ALA A 184 24.97 3.09 -3.01
C ALA A 184 24.97 2.60 -1.55
N ASN A 185 23.84 2.07 -1.07
CA ASN A 185 23.65 1.76 0.34
C ASN A 185 23.74 0.26 0.69
N LYS A 186 23.41 -0.65 -0.25
CA LYS A 186 23.30 -2.10 0.00
C LYS A 186 24.52 -2.74 0.67
N ASN A 187 25.74 -2.19 0.44
CA ASN A 187 26.96 -2.72 1.05
C ASN A 187 26.93 -2.75 2.58
N VAL A 188 26.04 -1.99 3.23
CA VAL A 188 25.81 -2.08 4.68
C VAL A 188 25.53 -3.52 5.15
N PHE A 189 24.81 -4.34 4.36
CA PHE A 189 24.55 -5.74 4.73
C PHE A 189 25.80 -6.63 4.63
N ARG A 190 26.81 -6.23 3.84
CA ARG A 190 28.11 -6.89 3.82
C ARG A 190 28.97 -6.43 5.00
N ASP A 191 28.97 -5.13 5.25
CA ASP A 191 29.74 -4.52 6.33
C ASP A 191 29.27 -5.03 7.71
N LEU A 192 27.98 -5.38 7.84
CA LEU A 192 27.40 -6.06 9.01
C LEU A 192 27.64 -7.59 9.05
N GLY A 193 28.32 -8.17 8.06
CA GLY A 193 28.56 -9.62 7.98
C GLY A 193 27.32 -10.47 7.62
N ILE A 194 26.19 -9.84 7.30
CA ILE A 194 24.93 -10.53 6.95
C ILE A 194 25.06 -11.24 5.59
N ARG A 195 25.89 -10.70 4.69
CA ARG A 195 26.16 -11.29 3.37
C ARG A 195 27.60 -11.13 2.92
N SER A 196 28.09 -12.09 2.15
CA SER A 196 29.38 -11.99 1.47
C SER A 196 29.32 -11.20 0.16
N HIS A 197 28.26 -11.40 -0.65
CA HIS A 197 28.11 -10.76 -1.97
C HIS A 197 26.64 -10.56 -2.41
N PHE A 198 26.45 -9.72 -3.43
CA PHE A 198 25.16 -9.40 -4.06
C PHE A 198 24.97 -10.06 -5.43
N LYS A 199 25.64 -11.19 -5.70
CA LYS A 199 25.44 -12.01 -6.91
C LYS A 199 24.07 -12.71 -6.90
N LEU A 200 23.01 -11.91 -6.89
CA LEU A 200 21.62 -12.34 -6.94
C LEU A 200 21.12 -12.09 -8.37
N PRO A 201 20.82 -13.15 -9.14
CA PRO A 201 20.37 -12.98 -10.51
C PRO A 201 19.13 -12.08 -10.64
N LYS A 202 18.24 -12.11 -9.64
CA LYS A 202 17.04 -11.27 -9.56
C LYS A 202 17.30 -9.81 -9.16
N LEU A 203 18.45 -9.51 -8.52
CA LEU A 203 18.80 -8.12 -8.22
C LEU A 203 19.26 -7.38 -9.49
N HIS A 204 19.94 -8.10 -10.38
CA HIS A 204 20.37 -7.55 -11.67
C HIS A 204 19.20 -7.19 -12.59
N SER A 205 17.98 -7.71 -12.35
CA SER A 205 16.85 -7.33 -13.20
C SER A 205 16.44 -5.86 -13.06
N PHE A 206 16.89 -5.18 -12.00
CA PHE A 206 16.64 -3.75 -11.75
C PHE A 206 17.11 -2.86 -12.90
N ASP A 207 18.16 -3.29 -13.61
CA ASP A 207 18.73 -2.56 -14.74
C ASP A 207 17.79 -2.57 -15.97
N HIS A 208 16.85 -3.51 -16.02
CA HIS A 208 16.02 -3.77 -17.20
C HIS A 208 14.60 -3.21 -17.08
N TYR A 209 14.17 -2.75 -15.90
CA TYR A 209 12.80 -2.23 -15.68
C TYR A 209 12.49 -1.02 -16.55
N ARG A 210 13.33 0.01 -16.54
CA ARG A 210 13.10 1.21 -17.35
C ARG A 210 12.94 0.87 -18.84
N LEU A 211 13.91 0.16 -19.42
CA LEU A 211 13.85 -0.19 -20.84
C LEU A 211 12.61 -1.03 -21.15
N SER A 212 12.25 -1.96 -20.28
CA SER A 212 11.08 -2.81 -20.50
C SER A 212 9.78 -2.02 -20.41
N ILE A 213 9.72 -1.01 -19.54
CA ILE A 213 8.60 -0.08 -19.49
C ILE A 213 8.50 0.75 -20.77
N GLU A 214 9.63 1.25 -21.29
CA GLU A 214 9.69 2.02 -22.53
C GLU A 214 9.32 1.18 -23.77
N LEU A 215 9.72 -0.09 -23.81
CA LEU A 215 9.46 -0.98 -24.95
C LEU A 215 8.09 -1.65 -24.93
N PHE A 216 7.60 -2.04 -23.75
CA PHE A 216 6.45 -2.94 -23.61
C PHE A 216 5.31 -2.34 -22.78
N GLY A 217 5.46 -1.11 -22.30
CA GLY A 217 4.49 -0.49 -21.38
C GLY A 217 4.72 -0.88 -19.93
N THR A 218 3.82 -0.43 -19.06
CA THR A 218 3.87 -0.63 -17.60
C THR A 218 3.89 -2.11 -17.22
N THR A 219 4.41 -2.44 -16.03
CA THR A 219 4.72 -3.84 -15.68
C THR A 219 3.49 -4.74 -15.61
N ASP A 220 2.32 -4.19 -15.34
CA ASP A 220 1.04 -4.90 -15.35
C ASP A 220 0.70 -5.52 -16.72
N ASN A 221 1.31 -5.03 -17.81
CA ASN A 221 1.13 -5.61 -19.15
C ASN A 221 1.80 -6.99 -19.33
N TYR A 222 2.78 -7.34 -18.49
CA TYR A 222 3.55 -8.59 -18.61
C TYR A 222 3.88 -9.29 -17.28
N ASP A 223 3.41 -8.76 -16.14
CA ASP A 223 3.62 -9.37 -14.84
C ASP A 223 2.86 -10.69 -14.71
N THR A 224 3.52 -11.70 -14.15
CA THR A 224 2.95 -13.05 -14.05
C THR A 224 1.89 -13.19 -12.95
N GLN A 225 1.61 -12.15 -12.17
CA GLN A 225 0.51 -12.17 -11.20
C GLN A 225 -0.85 -12.47 -11.87
N PHE A 226 -1.08 -11.92 -13.07
CA PHE A 226 -2.29 -12.18 -13.83
C PHE A 226 -2.40 -13.65 -14.26
N SER A 227 -1.31 -14.22 -14.81
CA SER A 227 -1.29 -15.62 -15.22
C SER A 227 -1.34 -16.58 -14.02
N GLU A 228 -0.73 -16.25 -12.89
CA GLU A 228 -0.84 -17.05 -11.65
C GLU A 228 -2.28 -17.12 -11.14
N ARG A 229 -3.06 -16.03 -11.28
CA ARG A 229 -4.49 -16.05 -10.96
C ARG A 229 -5.23 -17.04 -11.86
N LEU A 230 -4.96 -17.02 -13.17
CA LEU A 230 -5.54 -17.96 -14.12
C LEU A 230 -5.12 -19.41 -13.85
N HIS A 231 -3.94 -19.67 -13.27
CA HIS A 231 -3.56 -21.02 -12.85
C HIS A 231 -4.50 -21.60 -11.78
N ILE A 232 -5.16 -20.76 -10.98
CA ILE A 232 -6.18 -21.25 -10.04
C ILE A 232 -7.35 -21.84 -10.82
N ASP A 233 -7.92 -21.06 -11.74
CA ASP A 233 -9.13 -21.40 -12.47
C ASP A 233 -8.89 -22.49 -13.51
N PHE A 234 -7.76 -22.45 -14.20
CA PHE A 234 -7.48 -23.34 -15.33
C PHE A 234 -6.67 -24.58 -14.99
N ALA A 235 -5.83 -24.54 -13.94
CA ALA A 235 -5.04 -25.70 -13.54
C ALA A 235 -5.52 -26.32 -12.23
N LYS A 236 -5.64 -25.54 -11.14
CA LYS A 236 -5.96 -26.09 -9.82
C LYS A 236 -7.40 -26.60 -9.73
N GLU A 237 -8.37 -25.84 -10.21
CA GLU A 237 -9.77 -26.26 -10.24
C GLU A 237 -9.99 -27.44 -11.20
N ALA A 238 -9.40 -27.36 -12.40
CA ALA A 238 -9.43 -28.46 -13.36
C ALA A 238 -8.87 -29.75 -12.75
N PHE A 239 -7.70 -29.68 -12.10
CA PHE A 239 -7.08 -30.82 -11.43
C PHE A 239 -7.95 -31.38 -10.31
N ARG A 240 -8.54 -30.51 -9.46
CA ARG A 240 -9.48 -30.91 -8.39
C ARG A 240 -10.71 -31.62 -8.91
N ALA A 241 -11.16 -31.30 -10.12
CA ALA A 241 -12.30 -31.93 -10.78
C ALA A 241 -11.97 -33.28 -11.44
N THR A 242 -10.69 -33.69 -11.45
CA THR A 242 -10.27 -35.00 -11.99
C THR A 242 -10.27 -36.10 -10.93
N ASN A 243 -10.19 -37.35 -11.37
CA ASN A 243 -9.93 -38.50 -10.52
C ASN A 243 -8.44 -38.67 -10.13
N LYS A 244 -7.55 -37.73 -10.53
CA LYS A 244 -6.10 -37.72 -10.31
C LYS A 244 -5.33 -38.89 -10.94
N LYS A 245 -5.90 -39.54 -11.96
CA LYS A 245 -5.23 -40.57 -12.78
C LYS A 245 -5.30 -40.15 -14.24
N HIS A 246 -4.18 -39.99 -14.93
CA HIS A 246 -4.15 -39.45 -16.29
C HIS A 246 -4.92 -38.13 -16.38
N GLU A 247 -4.63 -37.25 -15.43
CA GLU A 247 -5.36 -36.01 -15.15
C GLU A 247 -5.37 -35.04 -16.33
N PHE A 248 -4.33 -35.03 -17.18
CA PHE A 248 -4.17 -34.01 -18.21
C PHE A 248 -5.34 -34.02 -19.21
N SER A 249 -5.75 -35.19 -19.71
CA SER A 249 -6.89 -35.31 -20.63
C SER A 249 -8.21 -34.90 -19.97
N GLN A 250 -8.40 -35.25 -18.70
CA GLN A 250 -9.57 -34.87 -17.93
C GLN A 250 -9.63 -33.36 -17.69
N MET A 251 -8.49 -32.73 -17.38
CA MET A 251 -8.36 -31.29 -17.24
C MET A 251 -8.70 -30.58 -18.55
N THR A 252 -8.20 -31.05 -19.70
CA THR A 252 -8.53 -30.48 -21.01
C THR A 252 -10.02 -30.55 -21.31
N VAL A 253 -10.66 -31.72 -21.09
CA VAL A 253 -12.11 -31.89 -21.28
C VAL A 253 -12.91 -30.98 -20.35
N TRP A 254 -12.46 -30.83 -19.09
CA TRP A 254 -13.11 -29.94 -18.14
C TRP A 254 -13.04 -28.47 -18.57
N LEU A 255 -11.87 -28.02 -19.06
CA LEU A 255 -11.69 -26.67 -19.59
C LEU A 255 -12.58 -26.42 -20.80
N GLU A 256 -12.62 -27.36 -21.75
CA GLU A 256 -13.47 -27.27 -22.94
C GLU A 256 -14.96 -27.15 -22.56
N ARG A 257 -15.41 -27.91 -21.55
CA ARG A 257 -16.78 -27.81 -21.03
C ARG A 257 -17.06 -26.46 -20.38
N ARG A 258 -16.13 -25.93 -19.56
CA ARG A 258 -16.28 -24.58 -18.98
C ARG A 258 -16.38 -23.51 -20.06
N GLU A 259 -15.55 -23.59 -21.09
CA GLU A 259 -15.58 -22.64 -22.21
C GLU A 259 -16.92 -22.70 -22.94
N LYS A 260 -17.43 -23.90 -23.23
CA LYS A 260 -18.74 -24.10 -23.87
C LYS A 260 -19.89 -23.54 -23.02
N ILE A 261 -19.87 -23.78 -21.71
CA ILE A 261 -20.88 -23.23 -20.78
C ILE A 261 -20.78 -21.70 -20.77
N HIS A 262 -19.59 -21.13 -20.63
CA HIS A 262 -19.40 -19.68 -20.61
C HIS A 262 -19.90 -19.02 -21.89
N ARG A 263 -19.54 -19.59 -23.05
CA ARG A 263 -20.02 -19.14 -24.37
C ARG A 263 -21.54 -19.23 -24.48
N HIS A 264 -22.15 -20.30 -23.98
CA HIS A 264 -23.61 -20.44 -23.96
C HIS A 264 -24.27 -19.42 -23.04
N THR A 265 -23.73 -19.20 -21.83
CA THR A 265 -24.21 -18.16 -20.91
C THR A 265 -24.15 -16.78 -21.53
N ALA A 266 -23.03 -16.42 -22.17
CA ALA A 266 -22.88 -15.15 -22.89
C ALA A 266 -23.90 -15.02 -24.03
N TYR A 267 -24.15 -16.10 -24.77
CA TYR A 267 -25.20 -16.14 -25.79
C TYR A 267 -26.59 -15.90 -25.19
N ILE A 268 -26.97 -16.61 -24.12
CA ILE A 268 -28.27 -16.43 -23.44
C ILE A 268 -28.41 -15.00 -22.92
N GLN A 269 -27.39 -14.45 -22.28
CA GLN A 269 -27.39 -13.07 -21.82
C GLN A 269 -27.62 -12.10 -23.00
N SER A 270 -26.91 -12.29 -24.12
CA SER A 270 -27.12 -11.46 -25.31
C SER A 270 -28.54 -11.56 -25.89
N ARG A 271 -29.24 -12.70 -25.71
CA ARG A 271 -30.63 -12.88 -26.16
C ARG A 271 -31.62 -12.21 -25.21
N ILE A 272 -31.36 -12.25 -23.90
CA ILE A 272 -32.12 -11.52 -22.88
C ILE A 272 -31.97 -10.01 -23.10
N ASP A 273 -30.73 -9.54 -23.29
CA ASP A 273 -30.42 -8.13 -23.50
C ASP A 273 -31.01 -7.62 -24.82
N LYS A 274 -31.14 -8.45 -25.86
CA LYS A 274 -31.85 -8.08 -27.11
C LYS A 274 -33.35 -7.83 -26.94
N GLY A 275 -33.96 -8.19 -25.82
CA GLY A 275 -35.32 -7.78 -25.42
C GLY A 275 -35.38 -6.41 -24.73
N SER A 276 -34.23 -5.86 -24.34
CA SER A 276 -34.05 -4.52 -23.81
C SER A 276 -32.97 -3.84 -24.64
N LEU A 277 -33.36 -3.30 -25.81
CA LEU A 277 -32.47 -2.52 -26.68
C LEU A 277 -32.06 -1.19 -26.02
N ILE A 278 -31.29 -1.27 -24.95
CA ILE A 278 -30.35 -0.23 -24.59
C ILE A 278 -29.07 -0.61 -25.33
N SER A 279 -28.86 0.09 -26.44
CA SER A 279 -27.61 0.10 -27.20
C SER A 279 -26.42 -0.17 -26.28
N SER A 280 -25.69 -1.24 -26.58
CA SER A 280 -24.30 -1.42 -26.18
C SER A 280 -23.49 -0.29 -26.80
N ARG A 281 -23.65 0.93 -26.29
CA ARG A 281 -22.56 1.88 -26.26
C ARG A 281 -21.43 1.11 -25.61
N GLU A 282 -20.23 1.15 -26.20
CA GLU A 282 -19.02 0.98 -25.41
C GLU A 282 -19.27 1.64 -24.06
N PRO A 283 -18.88 1.05 -22.92
CA PRO A 283 -18.94 1.80 -21.68
C PRO A 283 -18.13 3.06 -21.95
N VAL A 284 -18.83 4.14 -22.28
CA VAL A 284 -18.30 5.46 -22.22
C VAL A 284 -17.86 5.46 -20.78
N VAL A 285 -16.55 5.42 -20.58
CA VAL A 285 -15.93 5.79 -19.31
C VAL A 285 -16.35 7.25 -19.17
N ARG A 286 -17.60 7.45 -18.80
CA ARG A 286 -18.10 8.71 -18.34
C ARG A 286 -17.24 8.87 -17.10
N PRO A 287 -16.41 9.91 -17.01
CA PRO A 287 -15.74 10.19 -15.75
C PRO A 287 -16.84 10.11 -14.71
N ALA A 288 -16.69 9.18 -13.77
CA ALA A 288 -17.69 8.98 -12.73
C ALA A 288 -17.96 10.37 -12.18
N LYS A 289 -19.23 10.78 -12.10
CA LYS A 289 -19.54 12.09 -11.51
C LYS A 289 -18.79 12.16 -10.19
N PRO A 290 -18.02 13.22 -9.93
CA PRO A 290 -17.23 13.33 -8.73
C PRO A 290 -18.12 13.02 -7.52
N ARG A 291 -17.83 11.91 -6.84
CA ARG A 291 -18.61 11.51 -5.66
C ARG A 291 -18.06 12.33 -4.53
N LEU A 292 -18.81 13.36 -4.13
CA LEU A 292 -18.44 14.22 -3.01
C LEU A 292 -17.98 13.37 -1.82
N SER A 293 -16.83 13.75 -1.28
CA SER A 293 -16.31 13.11 -0.08
C SER A 293 -17.35 13.21 1.03
N HIS A 294 -17.73 12.07 1.62
CA HIS A 294 -18.73 12.04 2.67
C HIS A 294 -18.38 11.04 3.75
N VAL A 295 -18.96 11.30 4.93
CA VAL A 295 -18.83 10.45 6.11
C VAL A 295 -20.14 9.72 6.31
N GLN A 296 -20.07 8.43 6.63
CA GLN A 296 -21.24 7.64 7.00
C GLN A 296 -21.01 6.96 8.35
N LEU A 297 -21.99 7.08 9.22
CA LEU A 297 -22.07 6.38 10.50
C LEU A 297 -23.14 5.27 10.45
N THR A 298 -23.12 4.40 11.45
CA THR A 298 -24.19 3.42 11.61
C THR A 298 -25.50 4.10 11.97
N ARG A 299 -26.63 3.58 11.47
CA ARG A 299 -27.97 4.14 11.76
C ARG A 299 -28.28 4.24 13.26
N HIS A 300 -27.70 3.36 14.07
CA HIS A 300 -27.89 3.36 15.51
C HIS A 300 -26.55 3.55 16.23
N PRO A 301 -26.53 4.29 17.34
CA PRO A 301 -25.31 4.46 18.13
C PRO A 301 -24.91 3.14 18.77
N SER A 302 -23.60 2.99 18.96
CA SER A 302 -23.02 1.84 19.67
C SER A 302 -23.29 1.92 21.16
N VAL A 303 -23.35 3.14 21.72
CA VAL A 303 -23.79 3.42 23.10
C VAL A 303 -24.87 4.50 23.05
N LYS A 304 -26.08 4.20 23.51
CA LYS A 304 -27.24 5.12 23.38
C LYS A 304 -27.17 6.34 24.32
N GLY A 305 -26.52 6.21 25.48
CA GLY A 305 -26.45 7.26 26.49
C GLY A 305 -25.17 7.16 27.29
N LEU A 306 -24.07 7.60 26.69
CA LEU A 306 -22.75 7.74 27.29
C LEU A 306 -22.72 9.00 28.17
N GLU A 307 -22.34 8.86 29.44
CA GLU A 307 -22.15 10.00 30.33
C GLU A 307 -20.81 10.71 30.05
N PHE A 308 -20.72 12.00 30.35
CA PHE A 308 -19.48 12.76 30.13
C PHE A 308 -18.30 12.22 30.94
N GLU A 309 -18.55 11.71 32.14
CA GLU A 309 -17.52 11.06 32.96
C GLU A 309 -16.99 9.79 32.29
N ASP A 310 -17.89 8.97 31.72
CA ASP A 310 -17.50 7.78 30.98
C ASP A 310 -16.75 8.11 29.69
N ALA A 311 -17.08 9.22 29.01
CA ALA A 311 -16.31 9.71 27.87
C ALA A 311 -14.87 10.04 28.27
N MET A 312 -14.66 10.66 29.44
CA MET A 312 -13.33 10.94 29.97
C MET A 312 -12.59 9.65 30.35
N VAL A 313 -13.21 8.80 31.18
CA VAL A 313 -12.53 7.62 31.75
C VAL A 313 -12.34 6.51 30.73
N GLN A 314 -13.36 6.19 29.93
CA GLN A 314 -13.33 5.03 29.04
C GLN A 314 -12.78 5.38 27.65
N TYR A 315 -13.16 6.54 27.12
CA TYR A 315 -12.72 6.98 25.79
C TYR A 315 -11.49 7.87 25.86
N GLY A 316 -10.99 8.23 27.04
CA GLY A 316 -9.86 9.15 27.22
C GLY A 316 -10.11 10.54 26.68
N ALA A 317 -11.38 10.94 26.49
CA ALA A 317 -11.74 12.28 26.07
C ALA A 317 -11.64 13.25 27.26
N THR A 318 -10.42 13.44 27.76
CA THR A 318 -10.13 14.05 29.08
C THR A 318 -10.68 15.46 29.20
N PHE A 319 -10.66 16.23 28.11
CA PHE A 319 -11.15 17.61 28.05
C PHE A 319 -12.48 17.73 27.30
N PHE A 320 -13.31 16.67 27.32
CA PHE A 320 -14.52 16.60 26.50
C PHE A 320 -15.45 17.82 26.67
N ARG A 321 -15.74 18.20 27.93
CA ARG A 321 -16.62 19.34 28.23
C ARG A 321 -16.05 20.64 27.68
N ASP A 322 -14.79 20.92 27.97
CA ASP A 322 -14.15 22.18 27.58
C ASP A 322 -13.96 22.28 26.07
N ALA A 323 -13.65 21.16 25.39
CA ALA A 323 -13.59 21.11 23.94
C ALA A 323 -14.97 21.39 23.32
N LEU A 324 -16.04 20.77 23.85
CA LEU A 324 -17.39 20.99 23.37
C LEU A 324 -17.88 22.43 23.59
N THR A 325 -17.60 23.05 24.75
CA THR A 325 -17.98 24.46 24.97
C THR A 325 -17.22 25.40 24.04
N ARG A 326 -15.91 25.19 23.82
CA ARG A 326 -15.13 25.94 22.83
C ARG A 326 -15.67 25.77 21.41
N PHE A 327 -15.98 24.55 21.01
CA PHE A 327 -16.55 24.26 19.70
C PHE A 327 -17.89 24.98 19.50
N VAL A 328 -18.78 24.96 20.51
CA VAL A 328 -20.06 25.66 20.46
C VAL A 328 -19.85 27.18 20.37
N ALA A 329 -18.96 27.75 21.18
CA ALA A 329 -18.63 29.17 21.15
C ALA A 329 -18.08 29.60 19.77
N GLN A 330 -17.15 28.84 19.22
CA GLN A 330 -16.56 29.09 17.89
C GLN A 330 -17.59 28.94 16.77
N THR A 331 -18.51 27.98 16.87
CA THR A 331 -19.58 27.80 15.88
C THR A 331 -20.59 28.95 15.91
N ARG A 332 -20.94 29.45 17.10
CA ARG A 332 -21.84 30.61 17.26
C ARG A 332 -21.19 31.91 16.80
N HIS A 333 -19.88 32.03 16.98
CA HIS A 333 -19.11 33.23 16.66
C HIS A 333 -17.83 32.88 15.89
N PRO A 334 -17.94 32.62 14.57
CA PRO A 334 -16.79 32.22 13.75
C PRO A 334 -15.67 33.26 13.73
N ASP A 335 -15.99 34.54 13.93
CA ASP A 335 -15.04 35.66 13.89
C ASP A 335 -14.28 35.87 15.21
N PHE A 336 -14.55 35.08 16.26
CA PHE A 336 -13.89 35.23 17.55
C PHE A 336 -12.43 34.75 17.51
N THR A 337 -11.55 35.55 18.13
CA THR A 337 -10.18 35.11 18.42
C THR A 337 -10.17 33.99 19.46
N ALA A 338 -9.09 33.22 19.53
CA ALA A 338 -8.94 32.13 20.50
C ALA A 338 -9.22 32.56 21.96
N ALA A 339 -8.77 33.75 22.36
CA ALA A 339 -9.02 34.28 23.71
C ALA A 339 -10.50 34.63 23.95
N GLN A 340 -11.19 35.14 22.93
CA GLN A 340 -12.63 35.42 22.99
C GLN A 340 -13.45 34.13 23.03
N VAL A 341 -13.05 33.11 22.26
CA VAL A 341 -13.65 31.76 22.33
C VAL A 341 -13.50 31.18 23.73
N GLU A 342 -12.32 31.29 24.34
CA GLU A 342 -12.09 30.80 25.71
C GLU A 342 -13.03 31.50 26.71
N HIS A 343 -13.12 32.83 26.66
CA HIS A 343 -13.99 33.59 27.54
C HIS A 343 -15.48 33.25 27.34
N ALA A 344 -15.93 33.15 26.09
CA ALA A 344 -17.32 32.79 25.77
C ALA A 344 -17.67 31.36 26.18
N SER A 345 -16.70 30.43 26.09
CA SER A 345 -16.89 29.02 26.44
C SER A 345 -17.25 28.82 27.91
N ALA A 346 -16.76 29.67 28.81
CA ALA A 346 -17.04 29.61 30.25
C ALA A 346 -18.52 29.88 30.59
N GLY A 347 -19.26 30.57 29.71
CA GLY A 347 -20.68 30.85 29.87
C GLY A 347 -21.61 29.77 29.31
N ILE A 348 -21.09 28.71 28.71
CA ILE A 348 -21.88 27.64 28.08
C ILE A 348 -22.10 26.51 29.08
N PHE A 349 -23.36 26.25 29.40
CA PHE A 349 -23.77 25.17 30.28
C PHE A 349 -24.60 24.12 29.53
N PHE A 350 -24.42 22.85 29.89
CA PHE A 350 -25.16 21.74 29.28
C PHE A 350 -26.36 21.35 30.15
N SER A 351 -27.56 21.40 29.59
CA SER A 351 -28.81 20.91 30.19
C SER A 351 -28.94 19.38 30.18
N PHE A 352 -28.01 18.69 29.51
CA PHE A 352 -27.97 17.24 29.33
C PHE A 352 -26.67 16.65 29.87
N ARG A 353 -26.70 15.35 30.19
CA ARG A 353 -25.54 14.61 30.71
C ARG A 353 -25.11 13.42 29.85
N LYS A 354 -25.95 13.03 28.89
CA LYS A 354 -25.79 11.82 28.09
C LYS A 354 -25.77 12.15 26.60
N ILE A 355 -24.87 11.49 25.88
CA ILE A 355 -24.72 11.58 24.42
C ILE A 355 -24.76 10.20 23.79
N ALA A 356 -25.15 10.14 22.53
CA ALA A 356 -25.10 8.90 21.77
C ALA A 356 -23.69 8.75 21.16
N ALA A 357 -23.00 7.63 21.39
CA ALA A 357 -21.64 7.39 20.89
C ALA A 357 -21.59 6.31 19.80
N PHE A 358 -20.71 6.50 18.83
CA PHE A 358 -20.51 5.64 17.66
C PHE A 358 -19.06 5.14 17.65
N HIS A 359 -18.89 3.83 17.47
CA HIS A 359 -17.55 3.19 17.54
C HIS A 359 -16.83 3.10 16.20
N LYS A 360 -17.47 3.51 15.11
CA LYS A 360 -16.98 3.32 13.74
C LYS A 360 -17.44 4.44 12.82
N VAL A 361 -16.50 4.98 12.07
CA VAL A 361 -16.72 5.98 11.01
C VAL A 361 -16.29 5.39 9.68
N LYS A 362 -17.09 5.58 8.63
CA LYS A 362 -16.72 5.22 7.26
C LYS A 362 -16.55 6.49 6.43
N PHE A 363 -15.52 6.52 5.62
CA PHE A 363 -15.20 7.63 4.72
C PHE A 363 -15.30 7.17 3.27
N TRP A 364 -15.82 8.07 2.45
CA TRP A 364 -15.63 8.06 1.01
C TRP A 364 -14.79 9.28 0.71
N ILE A 365 -13.55 9.05 0.33
CA ILE A 365 -12.58 10.10 0.03
C ILE A 365 -12.46 10.12 -1.49
N GLU A 366 -12.79 11.27 -2.06
CA GLU A 366 -12.53 11.55 -3.45
C GLU A 366 -11.06 11.95 -3.63
N ASP A 367 -10.40 11.39 -4.65
CA ASP A 367 -9.11 11.91 -5.09
C ASP A 367 -9.33 13.26 -5.79
N GLU A 368 -8.55 14.30 -5.43
CA GLU A 368 -8.61 15.63 -6.06
C GLU A 368 -8.40 15.54 -7.60
N SER A 369 -7.76 14.47 -8.08
CA SER A 369 -7.56 14.21 -9.51
C SER A 369 -8.72 13.44 -10.18
N GLY A 370 -9.66 12.89 -9.40
CA GLY A 370 -10.73 12.02 -9.89
C GLY A 370 -10.24 10.71 -10.53
N LEU A 371 -8.98 10.32 -10.26
CA LEU A 371 -8.30 9.19 -10.91
C LEU A 371 -8.37 7.89 -10.10
N THR A 372 -9.17 7.84 -9.02
CA THR A 372 -9.38 6.58 -8.31
C THR A 372 -9.93 5.54 -9.26
N ILE A 373 -9.10 4.53 -9.51
CA ILE A 373 -9.47 3.30 -10.20
C ILE A 373 -10.51 2.62 -9.32
N ASP A 374 -11.77 2.82 -9.70
CA ASP A 374 -12.91 1.92 -9.56
C ASP A 374 -12.91 1.04 -8.29
N ASP A 375 -13.36 1.62 -7.15
CA ASP A 375 -13.79 0.77 -6.02
C ASP A 375 -15.30 0.56 -6.10
N THR A 376 -15.65 -0.56 -6.73
CA THR A 376 -17.00 -1.08 -6.84
C THR A 376 -17.56 -1.36 -5.43
N ASN A 377 -18.41 -0.46 -4.95
CA ASN A 377 -19.38 -0.64 -3.85
C ASN A 377 -18.89 -0.66 -2.37
N GLY A 378 -17.74 -0.08 -2.02
CA GLY A 378 -17.25 -0.02 -0.62
C GLY A 378 -16.94 1.41 -0.10
N PRO A 379 -16.81 1.61 1.23
CA PRO A 379 -16.10 2.79 1.78
C PRO A 379 -14.62 2.72 1.44
N THR A 380 -14.01 3.87 1.12
CA THR A 380 -12.57 3.96 0.82
C THR A 380 -11.71 3.89 2.07
N ASP A 381 -12.25 4.34 3.21
CA ASP A 381 -11.55 4.28 4.49
C ASP A 381 -12.50 4.09 5.69
N VAL A 382 -11.98 3.61 6.82
CA VAL A 382 -12.73 3.35 8.05
C VAL A 382 -11.87 3.62 9.29
N ALA A 383 -12.36 4.49 10.18
CA ALA A 383 -11.75 4.73 11.50
C ALA A 383 -12.58 4.11 12.63
N HIS A 384 -11.92 3.70 13.71
CA HIS A 384 -12.52 3.15 14.93
C HIS A 384 -12.18 3.99 16.15
N ALA A 385 -13.16 4.12 17.05
CA ALA A 385 -13.02 4.84 18.32
C ALA A 385 -13.89 4.16 19.39
N HIS A 386 -13.31 3.19 20.10
CA HIS A 386 -14.02 2.47 21.15
C HIS A 386 -13.10 2.04 22.30
N PRO A 387 -13.62 2.04 23.54
CA PRO A 387 -12.90 1.52 24.69
C PRO A 387 -12.69 0.00 24.60
N SER A 388 -11.90 -0.53 25.53
CA SER A 388 -11.81 -1.97 25.74
C SER A 388 -13.17 -2.54 26.14
N ARG A 389 -13.48 -3.74 25.68
CA ARG A 389 -14.75 -4.42 25.99
C ARG A 389 -14.56 -5.92 26.11
N LEU A 390 -15.50 -6.60 26.75
CA LEU A 390 -15.54 -8.05 26.76
C LEU A 390 -16.11 -8.56 25.42
N GLY A 391 -15.36 -9.46 24.79
CA GLY A 391 -15.76 -10.18 23.60
C GLY A 391 -16.50 -11.48 23.94
N LYS A 392 -16.63 -12.36 22.94
CA LYS A 392 -17.15 -13.72 23.17
C LYS A 392 -16.20 -14.49 24.10
N HIS A 393 -16.77 -15.29 25.00
CA HIS A 393 -16.04 -16.10 25.99
C HIS A 393 -15.19 -15.26 26.97
N ASP A 394 -15.70 -14.11 27.41
CA ASP A 394 -15.05 -13.21 28.38
C ASP A 394 -13.61 -12.77 28.02
N LYS A 395 -13.26 -12.87 26.74
CA LYS A 395 -11.97 -12.40 26.26
C LYS A 395 -11.98 -10.88 26.13
N THR A 396 -11.08 -10.21 26.84
CA THR A 396 -10.90 -8.76 26.70
C THR A 396 -10.45 -8.40 25.29
N ILE A 397 -11.24 -7.56 24.62
CA ILE A 397 -10.89 -6.89 23.38
C ILE A 397 -10.28 -5.54 23.79
N PRO A 398 -9.02 -5.25 23.40
CA PRO A 398 -8.40 -3.97 23.73
C PRO A 398 -9.17 -2.81 23.07
N GLY A 399 -9.09 -1.63 23.68
CA GLY A 399 -9.61 -0.41 23.07
C GLY A 399 -8.89 -0.08 21.77
N ARG A 400 -9.60 0.56 20.85
CA ARG A 400 -9.06 0.95 19.55
C ARG A 400 -9.47 2.39 19.25
N PHE A 401 -8.46 3.24 19.06
CA PHE A 401 -8.59 4.66 18.75
C PHE A 401 -7.65 4.96 17.59
N ASP A 402 -8.21 4.96 16.39
CA ASP A 402 -7.45 5.09 15.15
C ASP A 402 -6.95 6.52 14.94
N THR A 403 -5.80 6.65 14.27
CA THR A 403 -5.29 7.93 13.82
C THR A 403 -5.93 8.33 12.49
N VAL A 404 -6.34 9.58 12.38
CA VAL A 404 -6.96 10.18 11.20
C VAL A 404 -6.19 11.42 10.74
N LEU A 405 -6.30 11.77 9.46
CA LEU A 405 -5.81 13.03 8.92
C LEU A 405 -6.95 14.06 8.90
N VAL A 406 -6.78 15.15 9.63
CA VAL A 406 -7.77 16.22 9.74
C VAL A 406 -7.28 17.41 8.92
N LYS A 407 -8.13 17.90 8.00
CA LYS A 407 -7.82 19.09 7.20
C LYS A 407 -7.76 20.32 8.12
N ARG A 408 -6.65 21.05 8.10
CA ARG A 408 -6.52 22.28 8.89
C ARG A 408 -7.34 23.41 8.26
N SER A 409 -7.99 24.22 9.08
CA SER A 409 -8.68 25.43 8.61
C SER A 409 -7.67 26.38 7.94
N THR A 410 -8.10 27.06 6.89
CA THR A 410 -7.29 27.98 6.07
C THR A 410 -7.27 29.41 6.63
N ASP A 411 -7.59 29.59 7.90
CA ASP A 411 -7.77 30.91 8.53
C ASP A 411 -6.48 31.75 8.56
N ASP A 412 -5.31 31.11 8.38
CA ASP A 412 -4.00 31.79 8.40
C ASP A 412 -3.61 32.44 7.04
N GLY A 413 -4.45 32.34 5.99
CA GLY A 413 -4.11 32.82 4.64
C GLY A 413 -2.97 32.05 3.94
N GLU A 414 -2.33 31.10 4.62
CA GLU A 414 -1.31 30.22 4.06
C GLU A 414 -1.93 29.15 3.14
N GLN A 415 -1.57 29.21 1.86
CA GLN A 415 -1.94 28.20 0.89
C GLN A 415 -1.12 26.92 1.11
N ARG A 416 -1.58 26.05 2.02
CA ARG A 416 -0.94 24.76 2.31
C ARG A 416 -1.19 23.77 1.18
N SER A 417 -0.20 22.94 0.84
CA SER A 417 -0.29 21.90 -0.20
C SER A 417 0.19 20.54 0.30
N GLY A 418 -0.25 19.47 -0.38
CA GLY A 418 0.10 18.09 -0.04
C GLY A 418 -0.25 17.73 1.41
N VAL A 419 0.68 17.04 2.07
CA VAL A 419 0.49 16.54 3.45
C VAL A 419 0.29 17.67 4.48
N HIS A 420 0.83 18.87 4.22
CA HIS A 420 0.75 20.01 5.14
C HIS A 420 -0.65 20.64 5.22
N ARG A 421 -1.56 20.28 4.32
CA ARG A 421 -3.00 20.61 4.44
C ARG A 421 -3.66 19.88 5.61
N TYR A 422 -3.04 18.80 6.08
CA TYR A 422 -3.58 17.92 7.09
C TYR A 422 -2.74 17.95 8.37
N GLN A 423 -3.39 17.53 9.46
CA GLN A 423 -2.77 17.27 10.75
C GLN A 423 -3.22 15.91 11.24
N VAL A 424 -2.28 15.11 11.76
CA VAL A 424 -2.62 13.82 12.36
C VAL A 424 -3.38 14.08 13.67
N ALA A 425 -4.46 13.36 13.88
CA ALA A 425 -5.19 13.36 15.14
C ALA A 425 -5.56 11.93 15.54
N GLN A 426 -5.64 11.65 16.83
CA GLN A 426 -6.24 10.42 17.34
C GLN A 426 -7.74 10.63 17.52
N LEU A 427 -8.55 9.76 16.93
CA LEU A 427 -10.00 9.77 17.10
C LEU A 427 -10.38 9.09 18.40
N ARG A 428 -10.83 9.84 19.41
CA ARG A 428 -11.18 9.30 20.73
C ARG A 428 -12.66 8.97 20.84
N LEU A 429 -13.54 9.83 20.34
CA LEU A 429 -14.99 9.67 20.46
C LEU A 429 -15.70 10.24 19.24
N VAL A 430 -16.73 9.55 18.78
CA VAL A 430 -17.67 10.05 17.77
C VAL A 430 -19.05 10.01 18.39
N PHE A 431 -19.78 11.12 18.33
CA PHE A 431 -21.00 11.25 19.08
C PHE A 431 -22.04 12.13 18.39
N GLN A 432 -23.27 11.98 18.85
CA GLN A 432 -24.41 12.80 18.48
C GLN A 432 -24.99 13.42 19.75
N LEU A 433 -25.26 14.72 19.67
CA LEU A 433 -25.96 15.46 20.70
C LEU A 433 -27.47 15.15 20.63
N PRO A 434 -28.19 15.09 21.78
CA PRO A 434 -29.65 15.06 21.79
C PRO A 434 -30.25 16.21 20.97
N GLU A 435 -31.38 16.00 20.31
CA GLU A 435 -32.00 17.03 19.45
C GLU A 435 -32.39 18.30 20.23
N GLU A 436 -32.89 18.16 21.46
CA GLU A 436 -33.16 19.29 22.36
C GLU A 436 -31.88 20.09 22.66
N ALA A 437 -30.77 19.39 22.94
CA ALA A 437 -29.48 20.00 23.19
C ALA A 437 -28.91 20.74 21.96
N LYS A 438 -29.16 20.24 20.74
CA LYS A 438 -28.75 20.93 19.52
C LYS A 438 -29.45 22.27 19.37
N ASN A 439 -30.75 22.33 19.69
CA ASN A 439 -31.53 23.57 19.63
C ASN A 439 -31.03 24.60 20.67
N ASP A 440 -30.72 24.15 21.89
CA ASP A 440 -30.17 25.00 22.94
C ASP A 440 -28.75 25.48 22.64
N LEU A 441 -27.91 24.60 22.10
CA LEU A 441 -26.49 24.88 21.83
C LEU A 441 -26.27 25.64 20.52
N PHE A 442 -27.13 25.51 19.52
CA PHE A 442 -26.98 26.18 18.21
C PHE A 442 -28.28 26.88 17.80
N PRO A 443 -28.76 27.86 18.59
CA PRO A 443 -30.04 28.50 18.34
C PRO A 443 -30.03 29.25 17.01
N GLY A 444 -30.97 28.93 16.12
CA GLY A 444 -31.11 29.58 14.81
C GLY A 444 -30.01 29.22 13.79
N HIS A 445 -29.14 28.25 14.08
CA HIS A 445 -28.12 27.81 13.13
C HIS A 445 -28.77 27.06 11.94
N PRO A 446 -28.44 27.39 10.68
CA PRO A 446 -29.16 26.85 9.51
C PRO A 446 -28.98 25.34 9.31
N SER A 447 -27.87 24.78 9.79
CA SER A 447 -27.60 23.33 9.76
C SER A 447 -26.71 22.95 10.94
N PRO A 448 -27.27 22.69 12.13
CA PRO A 448 -26.48 22.29 13.30
C PRO A 448 -25.77 20.96 13.01
N PRO A 449 -24.55 20.74 13.55
CA PRO A 449 -23.80 19.51 13.29
C PRO A 449 -24.61 18.26 13.69
N GLU A 450 -24.80 17.34 12.73
CA GLU A 450 -25.52 16.09 13.00
C GLU A 450 -24.69 15.17 13.91
N TYR A 451 -23.40 15.05 13.60
CA TYR A 451 -22.42 14.26 14.33
C TYR A 451 -21.18 15.10 14.62
N LEU A 452 -20.54 14.79 15.74
CA LEU A 452 -19.32 15.42 16.20
C LEU A 452 -18.27 14.36 16.52
N ALA A 453 -17.01 14.74 16.49
CA ALA A 453 -15.91 13.89 16.91
C ALA A 453 -15.03 14.67 17.88
N TYR A 454 -14.63 14.02 18.96
CA TYR A 454 -13.56 14.51 19.84
C TYR A 454 -12.26 13.88 19.37
N ILE A 455 -11.28 14.73 19.09
CA ILE A 455 -9.98 14.34 18.56
C ILE A 455 -8.85 14.94 19.38
N GLU A 456 -7.72 14.26 19.40
CA GLU A 456 -6.49 14.75 20.02
C GLU A 456 -5.43 14.93 18.96
N HIS A 457 -4.98 16.17 18.76
CA HIS A 457 -4.07 16.52 17.69
C HIS A 457 -2.62 16.14 18.01
N PHE A 458 -1.95 15.46 17.08
CA PHE A 458 -0.50 15.38 17.09
C PHE A 458 0.09 16.72 16.64
N THR A 459 1.38 16.93 16.88
CA THR A 459 2.10 18.09 16.34
C THR A 459 1.95 18.17 14.82
N PRO A 460 1.84 19.38 14.23
CA PRO A 460 1.85 19.55 12.78
C PRO A 460 3.08 18.91 12.14
N PHE A 461 2.94 18.48 10.88
CA PHE A 461 4.07 17.92 10.14
C PHE A 461 5.20 18.96 9.99
N PRO A 462 6.47 18.57 10.21
CA PRO A 462 7.61 19.44 9.95
C PRO A 462 7.68 19.79 8.46
N ARG A 463 8.31 20.92 8.13
CA ARG A 463 8.43 21.40 6.73
C ARG A 463 9.09 20.37 5.79
N LEU A 464 10.03 19.59 6.31
CA LEU A 464 10.74 18.56 5.55
C LEU A 464 10.57 17.21 6.25
N PRO A 465 10.42 16.11 5.50
CA PRO A 465 10.43 14.78 6.08
C PRO A 465 11.83 14.41 6.58
N ASP A 466 11.91 13.35 7.39
CA ASP A 466 13.19 12.78 7.78
C ASP A 466 13.98 12.34 6.51
N PRO A 467 15.23 12.79 6.33
CA PRO A 467 15.96 12.54 5.08
C PRO A 467 16.28 11.05 4.86
N ALA A 468 16.39 10.25 5.93
CA ALA A 468 16.72 8.83 5.82
C ALA A 468 15.51 8.01 5.35
N THR A 469 14.37 8.18 6.02
CA THR A 469 13.14 7.42 5.80
C THR A 469 12.21 8.07 4.78
N GLY A 470 12.24 9.38 4.63
CA GLY A 470 11.27 10.13 3.82
C GLY A 470 9.90 10.27 4.47
N LEU A 471 9.75 9.80 5.71
CA LEU A 471 8.52 9.89 6.47
C LEU A 471 8.49 11.19 7.26
N TYR A 472 7.30 11.74 7.45
CA TYR A 472 7.09 12.85 8.36
C TYR A 472 6.93 12.33 9.78
N GLN A 473 7.61 12.96 10.73
CA GLN A 473 7.48 12.65 12.14
C GLN A 473 6.46 13.61 12.77
N SER A 474 5.50 13.06 13.51
CA SER A 474 4.63 13.83 14.39
C SER A 474 4.69 13.24 15.80
N THR A 475 4.55 14.10 16.80
CA THR A 475 4.56 13.69 18.21
C THR A 475 3.15 13.85 18.76
N TYR A 476 2.72 12.87 19.56
CA TYR A 476 1.47 12.99 20.28
C TYR A 476 1.61 14.07 21.35
N TYR A 477 0.78 15.11 21.28
CA TYR A 477 0.67 16.17 22.26
C TYR A 477 -0.79 16.35 22.61
N VAL A 478 -1.11 16.59 23.88
CA VAL A 478 -2.52 16.72 24.29
C VAL A 478 -2.97 18.16 24.04
N ALA A 479 -3.35 18.43 22.79
CA ALA A 479 -4.21 19.55 22.41
C ALA A 479 -5.52 18.96 21.88
N ALA A 480 -6.59 19.10 22.67
CA ALA A 480 -7.89 18.54 22.35
C ALA A 480 -8.80 19.59 21.70
N THR A 481 -9.61 19.15 20.73
CA THR A 481 -10.59 19.97 20.00
C THR A 481 -11.85 19.18 19.70
#